data_AF-A7RZB0-F1
#
_entry.id   AF-A7RZB0-F1
#
_cell.length_a   1.000
_cell.length_b   1.000
_cell.length_c   1.000
_cell.angle_alpha   90.00
_cell.angle_beta   90.00
_cell.angle_gamma   90.00
#
_symmetry.space_group_name_H-M   'P 1'
#
loop_
_entity.id
_entity.type
_entity.pdbx_description
1 polymer ?
#
loop_
_entity_poly.entity_id
_entity_poly.type
_entity_poly.pdbx_seq_one_letter_code
_entity_poly.pdbx_strand_id
1 'polypeptide(L)'
;YFGCGSVFPECLEECRVLDLGCGSGRDCFILSKLVGEKGFVTGVDMTPEQVDIANKYKDFHAKAFGHNKPNTEFIMGDIENLKEAGVTSNSYDVVVSNCVVNLTSDKKSVLEEAWRVLKEGGEVYFSDMYADRAVSDEARKNKALWGEGFAGALVWRDLVKLCKDIGFSGPYLVASNKIICQSAELRKILGDEAQFVSATYRLIKSPRQYNSDVALQATYKGTIPDHENEFGFDVYTKLKTGEPKSVDAALAELLRVSRYSKHFDL
;
A
#
# COMPACT_ATOMS: atom_id res chain seq x y z
N TYR A 1 16.95 1.40 6.83
CA TYR A 1 15.70 1.09 6.10
C TYR A 1 15.14 -0.18 6.69
N PHE A 2 13.93 -0.11 7.24
CA PHE A 2 13.16 -1.25 7.72
C PHE A 2 11.95 -1.36 6.78
N GLY A 3 11.87 -2.46 6.02
CA GLY A 3 10.76 -2.71 5.09
C GLY A 3 10.67 -4.19 4.79
N CYS A 4 9.45 -4.70 4.65
CA CYS A 4 9.15 -6.13 4.60
C CYS A 4 8.71 -6.62 3.21
N GLY A 5 8.48 -5.71 2.26
CA GLY A 5 8.13 -6.04 0.88
C GLY A 5 8.28 -4.88 -0.10
N SER A 6 7.97 -5.15 -1.37
CA SER A 6 7.87 -4.12 -2.41
C SER A 6 6.52 -3.42 -2.30
N VAL A 7 6.54 -2.09 -2.34
CA VAL A 7 5.36 -1.20 -2.26
C VAL A 7 5.24 -0.33 -3.51
N PHE A 8 5.82 -0.77 -4.62
CA PHE A 8 5.84 -0.05 -5.89
C PHE A 8 4.87 -0.73 -6.85
N PRO A 9 3.58 -0.31 -6.91
CA PRO A 9 2.65 -0.90 -7.84
C PRO A 9 2.95 -0.49 -9.28
N GLU A 10 2.29 -1.15 -10.22
CA GLU A 10 2.38 -0.85 -11.63
C GLU A 10 1.67 0.47 -11.97
N CYS A 11 1.89 0.99 -13.19
CA CYS A 11 1.19 2.16 -13.74
C CYS A 11 1.32 3.43 -12.88
N LEU A 12 2.53 3.79 -12.44
CA LEU A 12 2.76 4.95 -11.59
C LEU A 12 3.00 6.27 -12.34
N GLU A 13 3.20 6.23 -13.66
CA GLU A 13 3.52 7.42 -14.44
C GLU A 13 2.47 8.52 -14.23
N GLU A 14 2.95 9.74 -13.97
CA GLU A 14 2.15 10.94 -13.69
C GLU A 14 1.24 10.86 -12.44
N CYS A 15 1.34 9.81 -11.62
CA CYS A 15 0.52 9.66 -10.42
C CYS A 15 0.93 10.61 -9.29
N ARG A 16 -0.06 10.97 -8.46
CA ARG A 16 0.17 11.54 -7.12
C ARG A 16 0.17 10.43 -6.09
N VAL A 17 1.30 10.23 -5.42
CA VAL A 17 1.51 9.15 -4.45
C VAL A 17 1.71 9.72 -3.04
N LEU A 18 1.09 9.10 -2.05
CA LEU A 18 1.30 9.38 -0.63
C LEU A 18 1.99 8.19 0.03
N ASP A 19 3.09 8.41 0.73
CA ASP A 19 3.83 7.40 1.50
C ASP A 19 3.62 7.64 3.00
N LEU A 20 3.03 6.66 3.69
CA LEU A 20 2.73 6.72 5.12
C LEU A 20 3.89 6.14 5.93
N GLY A 21 4.48 6.96 6.79
CA GLY A 21 5.69 6.62 7.54
C GLY A 21 6.93 6.58 6.65
N CYS A 22 7.15 7.66 5.90
CA CYS A 22 8.17 7.70 4.85
C CYS A 22 9.61 7.65 5.38
N GLY A 23 9.83 7.85 6.68
CA GLY A 23 11.14 7.98 7.30
C GLY A 23 12.00 9.01 6.58
N SER A 24 13.26 8.64 6.31
CA SER A 24 14.22 9.46 5.56
C SER A 24 13.95 9.53 4.04
N GLY A 25 12.81 9.02 3.58
CA GLY A 25 12.30 9.23 2.22
C GLY A 25 12.78 8.22 1.17
N ARG A 26 13.37 7.07 1.55
CA ARG A 26 13.89 6.09 0.58
C ARG A 26 12.84 5.68 -0.46
N ASP A 27 11.67 5.23 0.00
CA ASP A 27 10.62 4.74 -0.89
C ASP A 27 10.00 5.90 -1.66
N CYS A 28 9.84 7.07 -1.03
CA CYS A 28 9.48 8.31 -1.71
C CYS A 28 10.41 8.69 -2.86
N PHE A 29 11.72 8.55 -2.71
CA PHE A 29 12.68 8.87 -3.78
C PHE A 29 12.65 7.85 -4.91
N ILE A 30 12.40 6.57 -4.62
CA ILE A 30 12.17 5.56 -5.65
C ILE A 30 10.87 5.91 -6.42
N LEU A 31 9.78 6.17 -5.70
CA LEU A 31 8.49 6.56 -6.28
C LEU A 31 8.62 7.84 -7.11
N SER A 32 9.40 8.82 -6.64
CA SER A 32 9.69 10.06 -7.35
C SER A 32 10.22 9.82 -8.76
N LYS A 33 11.08 8.80 -8.93
CA LYS A 33 11.57 8.39 -10.25
C LYS A 33 10.49 7.68 -11.06
N LEU A 34 9.75 6.77 -10.44
CA LEU A 34 8.72 5.94 -11.10
C LEU A 34 7.52 6.75 -11.59
N VAL A 35 7.09 7.77 -10.85
CA VAL A 35 5.99 8.65 -11.24
C VAL A 35 6.40 9.67 -12.32
N GLY A 36 7.71 9.84 -12.55
CA GLY A 36 8.26 10.80 -13.48
C GLY A 36 8.06 12.26 -13.05
N GLU A 37 8.59 13.18 -13.86
CA GLU A 37 8.65 14.61 -13.51
C GLU A 37 7.27 15.28 -13.34
N LYS A 38 6.24 14.75 -14.01
CA LYS A 38 4.85 15.23 -13.91
C LYS A 38 4.06 14.60 -12.76
N GLY A 39 4.53 13.48 -12.22
CA GLY A 39 3.96 12.89 -11.01
C GLY A 39 4.45 13.63 -9.77
N PHE A 40 3.94 13.23 -8.60
CA PHE A 40 4.29 13.88 -7.34
C PHE A 40 4.21 12.91 -6.17
N VAL A 41 5.15 12.99 -5.23
CA VAL A 41 5.18 12.11 -4.06
C VAL A 41 5.18 12.95 -2.78
N THR A 42 4.23 12.68 -1.90
CA THR A 42 4.22 13.23 -0.53
C THR A 42 4.58 12.12 0.43
N GLY A 43 5.55 12.34 1.32
CA GLY A 43 5.83 11.46 2.45
C GLY A 43 5.37 12.11 3.76
N VAL A 44 4.75 11.33 4.64
CA VAL A 44 4.37 11.77 6.00
C VAL A 44 5.11 10.91 7.01
N ASP A 45 5.77 11.53 7.98
CA ASP A 45 6.41 10.83 9.10
C ASP A 45 6.30 11.65 10.38
N MET A 46 6.19 10.97 11.52
CA MET A 46 6.07 11.62 12.83
C MET A 46 7.41 12.03 13.44
N THR A 47 8.54 11.56 12.89
CA THR A 47 9.88 11.73 13.44
C THR A 47 10.58 12.93 12.79
N PRO A 48 10.80 14.05 13.51
CA PRO A 48 11.37 15.27 12.94
C PRO A 48 12.72 15.03 12.26
N GLU A 49 13.60 14.24 12.89
CA GLU A 49 14.93 13.97 12.37
C GLU A 49 14.91 13.21 11.03
N GLN A 50 13.93 12.31 10.85
CA GLN A 50 13.77 11.58 9.59
C GLN A 50 13.26 12.52 8.49
N VAL A 51 12.27 13.36 8.80
CA VAL A 51 11.72 14.36 7.88
C VAL A 51 12.78 15.38 7.46
N ASP A 52 13.64 15.82 8.39
CA ASP A 52 14.77 16.72 8.10
C ASP A 52 15.77 16.09 7.12
N ILE A 53 16.12 14.82 7.34
CA ILE A 53 16.98 14.06 6.42
C ILE A 53 16.32 13.98 5.04
N ALA A 54 15.04 13.61 4.96
CA ALA A 54 14.32 13.51 3.71
C ALA A 54 14.31 14.85 2.95
N ASN A 55 14.03 15.96 3.65
CA ASN A 55 14.05 17.31 3.09
C ASN A 55 15.43 17.68 2.53
N LYS A 56 16.51 17.35 3.23
CA LYS A 56 17.90 17.63 2.80
C LYS A 56 18.25 17.00 1.45
N TYR A 57 17.65 15.86 1.09
CA TYR A 57 18.01 15.10 -0.11
C TYR A 57 17.06 15.28 -1.31
N LYS A 58 16.02 16.13 -1.20
CA LYS A 58 15.06 16.37 -2.31
C LYS A 58 15.73 16.85 -3.59
N ASP A 59 16.53 17.91 -3.50
CA ASP A 59 17.20 18.51 -4.67
C ASP A 59 18.26 17.57 -5.27
N PHE A 60 18.96 16.82 -4.41
CA PHE A 60 19.94 15.83 -4.84
C PHE A 60 19.29 14.79 -5.75
N HIS A 61 18.18 14.19 -5.32
CA HIS A 61 17.48 13.17 -6.10
C HIS A 61 16.82 13.75 -7.35
N ALA A 62 16.19 14.94 -7.25
CA ALA A 62 15.62 15.62 -8.42
C ALA A 62 16.66 15.80 -9.52
N LYS A 63 17.86 16.30 -9.17
CA LYS A 63 18.99 16.44 -10.09
C LYS A 63 19.47 15.10 -10.63
N ALA A 64 19.64 14.09 -9.76
CA ALA A 64 20.10 12.76 -10.17
C ALA A 64 19.13 12.08 -11.15
N PHE A 65 17.83 12.36 -11.04
CA PHE A 65 16.80 11.80 -11.91
C PHE A 65 16.54 12.62 -13.17
N GLY A 66 17.15 13.80 -13.29
CA GLY A 66 17.00 14.71 -14.44
C GLY A 66 15.75 15.58 -14.39
N HIS A 67 15.14 15.77 -13.21
CA HIS A 67 13.97 16.63 -13.04
C HIS A 67 14.41 18.10 -12.91
N ASN A 68 13.61 19.02 -13.45
CA ASN A 68 13.85 20.47 -13.34
C ASN A 68 13.68 20.99 -11.91
N LYS A 69 12.86 20.31 -11.11
CA LYS A 69 12.61 20.60 -9.69
C LYS A 69 12.25 19.33 -8.93
N PRO A 70 12.36 19.29 -7.59
CA PRO A 70 11.82 18.20 -6.81
C PRO A 70 10.32 18.00 -7.07
N ASN A 71 9.94 16.75 -7.29
CA ASN A 71 8.55 16.29 -7.30
C ASN A 71 8.21 15.53 -6.00
N THR A 72 8.91 15.87 -4.91
CA THR A 72 8.75 15.28 -3.59
C THR A 72 8.44 16.33 -2.53
N GLU A 73 7.56 15.98 -1.60
CA GLU A 73 7.24 16.77 -0.41
C GLU A 73 7.29 15.87 0.83
N PHE A 74 7.74 16.41 1.96
CA PHE A 74 7.84 15.66 3.22
C PHE A 74 7.22 16.49 4.32
N ILE A 75 6.26 15.90 5.02
CA ILE A 75 5.43 16.57 6.01
C ILE A 75 5.62 15.85 7.34
N MET A 76 5.89 16.62 8.39
CA MET A 76 5.85 16.08 9.75
C MET A 76 4.38 15.93 10.18
N GLY A 77 3.97 14.73 10.54
CA GLY A 77 2.58 14.47 10.92
C GLY A 77 2.32 13.04 11.34
N ASP A 78 1.16 12.84 11.95
CA ASP A 78 0.65 11.52 12.33
C ASP A 78 -0.18 10.93 11.19
N ILE A 79 0.12 9.68 10.83
CA ILE A 79 -0.63 8.95 9.79
C ILE A 79 -2.02 8.51 10.26
N GLU A 80 -2.29 8.53 11.57
CA GLU A 80 -3.63 8.38 12.14
C GLU A 80 -4.49 9.65 11.93
N ASN A 81 -3.89 10.81 11.62
CA ASN A 81 -4.60 12.10 11.41
C ASN A 81 -3.96 12.96 10.31
N LEU A 82 -4.00 12.48 9.07
CA LEU A 82 -3.43 13.18 7.91
C LEU A 82 -4.08 14.55 7.65
N LYS A 83 -5.34 14.74 8.07
CA LYS A 83 -6.03 16.02 7.95
C LYS A 83 -5.33 17.14 8.74
N GLU A 84 -4.85 16.84 9.95
CA GLU A 84 -4.09 17.79 10.77
C GLU A 84 -2.74 18.14 10.13
N ALA A 85 -2.11 17.16 9.47
CA ALA A 85 -0.91 17.36 8.66
C ALA A 85 -1.16 18.13 7.34
N GLY A 86 -2.41 18.55 7.06
CA GLY A 86 -2.77 19.33 5.87
C GLY A 86 -3.02 18.50 4.62
N VAL A 87 -3.12 17.17 4.73
CA VAL A 87 -3.35 16.29 3.58
C VAL A 87 -4.82 16.30 3.16
N THR A 88 -5.07 16.77 1.95
CA THR A 88 -6.42 17.00 1.43
C THR A 88 -7.12 15.72 0.96
N SER A 89 -8.45 15.67 1.09
CA SER A 89 -9.27 14.55 0.61
C SER A 89 -9.23 14.42 -0.92
N ASN A 90 -9.45 13.22 -1.45
CA ASN A 90 -9.57 12.95 -2.90
C ASN A 90 -8.46 13.55 -3.77
N SER A 91 -7.20 13.47 -3.31
CA SER A 91 -6.06 14.15 -3.92
C SER A 91 -4.94 13.22 -4.40
N TYR A 92 -4.95 11.95 -3.99
CA TYR A 92 -3.93 10.96 -4.34
C TYR A 92 -4.49 9.83 -5.20
N ASP A 93 -3.68 9.35 -6.15
CA ASP A 93 -3.97 8.19 -6.99
C ASP A 93 -3.56 6.89 -6.29
N VAL A 94 -2.47 6.94 -5.52
CA VAL A 94 -1.93 5.80 -4.78
C VAL A 94 -1.50 6.23 -3.37
N VAL A 95 -1.84 5.43 -2.37
CA VAL A 95 -1.27 5.49 -1.03
C VAL A 95 -0.43 4.25 -0.81
N VAL A 96 0.80 4.41 -0.35
CA VAL A 96 1.71 3.30 -0.02
C VAL A 96 2.11 3.34 1.44
N SER A 97 2.53 2.20 1.95
CA SER A 97 3.11 2.05 3.29
C SER A 97 3.92 0.77 3.34
N ASN A 98 5.06 0.81 4.02
CA ASN A 98 5.93 -0.36 4.19
C ASN A 98 6.21 -0.62 5.68
N CYS A 99 5.53 -1.60 6.27
CA CYS A 99 5.77 -2.07 7.63
C CYS A 99 5.52 -1.02 8.75
N VAL A 100 4.72 0.03 8.48
CA VAL A 100 4.42 1.09 9.47
C VAL A 100 3.04 0.95 10.10
N VAL A 101 2.03 0.46 9.37
CA VAL A 101 0.64 0.38 9.88
C VAL A 101 0.56 -0.49 11.12
N ASN A 102 1.36 -1.55 11.21
CA ASN A 102 1.42 -2.39 12.40
C ASN A 102 1.92 -1.71 13.68
N LEU A 103 2.70 -0.64 13.55
CA LEU A 103 3.22 0.13 14.68
C LEU A 103 2.21 1.17 15.20
N THR A 104 1.12 1.40 14.46
CA THR A 104 0.04 2.31 14.85
C THR A 104 -0.90 1.70 15.87
N SER A 105 -1.45 2.57 16.70
CA SER A 105 -2.39 2.21 17.76
C SER A 105 -3.81 2.06 17.20
N ASP A 106 -4.19 2.96 16.29
CA ASP A 106 -5.49 2.94 15.60
C ASP A 106 -5.32 2.71 14.09
N LYS A 107 -5.14 1.42 13.74
CA LYS A 107 -5.07 0.96 12.34
C LYS A 107 -6.31 1.33 11.54
N LYS A 108 -7.47 1.43 12.19
CA LYS A 108 -8.71 1.78 11.51
C LYS A 108 -8.65 3.24 11.07
N SER A 109 -8.23 4.15 11.94
CA SER A 109 -8.06 5.57 11.58
C SER A 109 -7.07 5.77 10.44
N VAL A 110 -5.95 5.03 10.41
CA VAL A 110 -4.99 5.08 9.28
C VAL A 110 -5.66 4.69 7.96
N LEU A 111 -6.43 3.58 7.94
CA LEU A 111 -7.13 3.13 6.74
C LEU A 111 -8.27 4.06 6.34
N GLU A 112 -8.96 4.69 7.30
CA GLU A 112 -10.00 5.70 7.03
C GLU A 112 -9.39 6.98 6.42
N GLU A 113 -8.25 7.44 6.92
CA GLU A 113 -7.52 8.57 6.36
C GLU A 113 -6.97 8.24 4.96
N ALA A 114 -6.41 7.05 4.76
CA ALA A 114 -5.98 6.57 3.45
C ALA A 114 -7.17 6.55 2.46
N TRP A 115 -8.32 6.03 2.88
CA TRP A 115 -9.54 6.06 2.07
C TRP A 115 -9.99 7.50 1.76
N ARG A 116 -9.93 8.41 2.74
CA ARG A 116 -10.34 9.81 2.57
C ARG A 116 -9.48 10.53 1.54
N VAL A 117 -8.16 10.36 1.59
CA VAL A 117 -7.20 11.09 0.73
C VAL A 117 -7.13 10.54 -0.69
N LEU A 118 -7.49 9.27 -0.90
CA LEU A 118 -7.56 8.67 -2.23
C LEU A 118 -8.67 9.30 -3.08
N LYS A 119 -8.39 9.50 -4.38
CA LYS A 119 -9.40 9.74 -5.40
C LYS A 119 -10.26 8.48 -5.59
N GLU A 120 -11.45 8.64 -6.19
CA GLU A 120 -12.20 7.49 -6.68
C GLU A 120 -11.37 6.69 -7.69
N GLY A 121 -11.34 5.36 -7.55
CA GLY A 121 -10.49 4.47 -8.33
C GLY A 121 -9.02 4.45 -7.91
N GLY A 122 -8.62 5.29 -6.95
CA GLY A 122 -7.30 5.23 -6.32
C GLY A 122 -7.15 4.00 -5.41
N GLU A 123 -5.90 3.63 -5.10
CA GLU A 123 -5.64 2.43 -4.30
C GLU A 123 -4.64 2.66 -3.16
N VAL A 124 -4.84 1.92 -2.07
CA VAL A 124 -3.78 1.66 -1.09
C VAL A 124 -3.01 0.44 -1.59
N TYR A 125 -1.70 0.55 -1.71
CA TYR A 125 -0.80 -0.55 -2.05
C TYR A 125 0.31 -0.63 -1.00
N PHE A 126 0.16 -1.56 -0.05
CA PHE A 126 1.00 -1.57 1.14
C PHE A 126 1.44 -2.98 1.51
N SER A 127 2.64 -3.06 2.09
CA SER A 127 3.23 -4.29 2.59
C SER A 127 3.35 -4.21 4.10
N ASP A 128 2.85 -5.21 4.80
CA ASP A 128 2.98 -5.29 6.26
C ASP A 128 3.01 -6.74 6.74
N MET A 129 3.26 -6.93 8.04
CA MET A 129 3.17 -8.21 8.71
C MET A 129 1.71 -8.56 9.05
N TYR A 130 1.32 -9.81 8.81
CA TYR A 130 0.00 -10.30 9.17
C TYR A 130 0.12 -11.59 9.95
N ALA A 131 -0.81 -11.76 10.89
CA ALA A 131 -0.95 -12.99 11.65
C ALA A 131 -2.19 -13.77 11.21
N ASP A 132 -2.14 -15.10 11.32
CA ASP A 132 -3.33 -15.95 11.12
C ASP A 132 -4.36 -15.80 12.26
N ARG A 133 -3.91 -15.38 13.44
CA ARG A 133 -4.69 -15.17 14.67
C ARG A 133 -4.07 -14.10 15.57
N ALA A 134 -4.82 -13.70 16.58
CA ALA A 134 -4.30 -12.79 17.60
C ALA A 134 -3.16 -13.45 18.42
N VAL A 135 -2.11 -12.68 18.70
CA VAL A 135 -1.05 -13.08 19.62
C VAL A 135 -1.53 -13.08 21.08
N SER A 136 -0.79 -13.75 21.96
CA SER A 136 -1.08 -13.75 23.41
C SER A 136 -0.98 -12.34 24.01
N ASP A 137 -1.68 -12.12 25.13
CA ASP A 137 -1.58 -10.84 25.88
C ASP A 137 -0.16 -10.56 26.38
N GLU A 138 0.62 -11.60 26.66
CA GLU A 138 2.02 -11.50 27.05
C GLU A 138 2.86 -10.95 25.88
N ALA A 139 2.72 -11.55 24.68
CA ALA A 139 3.39 -11.09 23.48
C ALA A 139 2.99 -9.65 23.12
N ARG A 140 1.70 -9.31 23.24
CA ARG A 140 1.17 -7.97 22.97
C ARG A 140 1.79 -6.87 23.84
N LYS A 141 2.10 -7.17 25.10
CA LYS A 141 2.69 -6.20 26.06
C LYS A 141 4.21 -6.08 25.92
N ASN A 142 4.87 -6.94 25.16
CA ASN A 142 6.30 -6.93 24.98
C ASN A 142 6.74 -5.85 23.98
N LYS A 143 7.49 -4.84 24.47
CA LYS A 143 7.92 -3.70 23.65
C LYS A 143 8.84 -4.07 22.48
N ALA A 144 9.65 -5.12 22.62
CA ALA A 144 10.53 -5.56 21.54
C ALA A 144 9.71 -6.23 20.43
N LEU A 145 8.76 -7.11 20.78
CA LEU A 145 7.82 -7.68 19.81
C LEU A 145 6.94 -6.61 19.14
N TRP A 146 6.60 -5.53 19.84
CA TRP A 146 5.91 -4.38 19.26
C TRP A 146 6.79 -3.64 18.26
N GLY A 147 8.02 -3.29 18.64
CA GLY A 147 8.97 -2.60 17.75
C GLY A 147 9.34 -3.38 16.50
N GLU A 148 9.31 -4.73 16.57
CA GLU A 148 9.52 -5.63 15.43
C GLU A 148 8.22 -5.91 14.62
N GLY A 149 7.09 -5.31 15.00
CA GLY A 149 5.80 -5.46 14.34
C GLY A 149 5.01 -6.74 14.65
N PHE A 150 5.62 -7.75 15.27
CA PHE A 150 4.94 -9.02 15.60
C PHE A 150 3.74 -8.85 16.54
N ALA A 151 3.90 -8.07 17.61
CA ALA A 151 2.83 -7.87 18.59
C ALA A 151 1.68 -7.01 18.05
N GLY A 152 2.00 -6.09 17.13
CA GLY A 152 1.06 -5.20 16.46
C GLY A 152 0.48 -5.76 15.17
N ALA A 153 0.90 -6.95 14.74
CA ALA A 153 0.51 -7.55 13.47
C ALA A 153 -1.02 -7.68 13.36
N LEU A 154 -1.57 -7.16 12.27
CA LEU A 154 -3.00 -7.27 12.00
C LEU A 154 -3.37 -8.73 11.68
N VAL A 155 -4.48 -9.22 12.23
CA VAL A 155 -5.04 -10.50 11.81
C VAL A 155 -5.66 -10.32 10.43
N TRP A 156 -5.27 -11.13 9.44
CA TRP A 156 -5.67 -10.89 8.05
C TRP A 156 -7.20 -10.89 7.85
N ARG A 157 -7.96 -11.62 8.67
CA ARG A 157 -9.43 -11.63 8.63
C ARG A 157 -10.03 -10.28 9.08
N ASP A 158 -9.35 -9.58 9.98
CA ASP A 158 -9.77 -8.26 10.44
C ASP A 158 -9.56 -7.21 9.34
N LEU A 159 -8.53 -7.37 8.50
CA LEU A 159 -8.35 -6.51 7.32
C LEU A 159 -9.55 -6.59 6.37
N VAL A 160 -10.10 -7.78 6.14
CA VAL A 160 -11.31 -7.97 5.31
C VAL A 160 -12.48 -7.18 5.90
N LYS A 161 -12.67 -7.25 7.22
CA LYS A 161 -13.72 -6.51 7.92
C LYS A 161 -13.49 -5.00 7.83
N LEU A 162 -12.28 -4.53 8.08
CA LEU A 162 -11.92 -3.11 7.99
C LEU A 162 -12.17 -2.56 6.58
N CYS A 163 -11.77 -3.30 5.53
CA CYS A 163 -12.05 -2.90 4.16
C CYS A 163 -13.55 -2.71 3.91
N LYS A 164 -14.38 -3.66 4.38
CA LYS A 164 -15.83 -3.57 4.25
C LYS A 164 -16.42 -2.40 5.02
N ASP A 165 -16.00 -2.20 6.27
CA ASP A 165 -16.54 -1.17 7.16
C ASP A 165 -16.20 0.25 6.66
N ILE A 166 -15.00 0.42 6.06
CA ILE A 166 -14.52 1.72 5.54
C ILE A 166 -15.04 2.00 4.12
N GLY A 167 -15.25 0.96 3.32
CA GLY A 167 -15.72 1.10 1.93
C GLY A 167 -14.62 0.92 0.87
N PHE A 168 -13.58 0.14 1.16
CA PHE A 168 -12.71 -0.41 0.13
C PHE A 168 -13.38 -1.60 -0.58
N SER A 169 -13.00 -1.88 -1.82
CA SER A 169 -13.51 -3.03 -2.59
C SER A 169 -13.17 -4.39 -1.97
N GLY A 170 -12.12 -4.44 -1.16
CA GLY A 170 -11.63 -5.63 -0.47
C GLY A 170 -10.10 -5.66 -0.49
N PRO A 171 -9.48 -6.51 0.35
CA PRO A 171 -8.05 -6.73 0.26
C PRO A 171 -7.73 -7.78 -0.81
N TYR A 172 -6.98 -7.38 -1.83
CA TYR A 172 -6.46 -8.30 -2.84
C TYR A 172 -5.00 -8.58 -2.56
N LEU A 173 -4.67 -9.85 -2.30
CA LEU A 173 -3.33 -10.29 -1.97
C LEU A 173 -2.45 -10.27 -3.22
N VAL A 174 -1.41 -9.44 -3.26
CA VAL A 174 -0.51 -9.31 -4.40
C VAL A 174 0.70 -10.22 -4.26
N ALA A 175 1.29 -10.27 -3.07
CA ALA A 175 2.43 -11.13 -2.77
C ALA A 175 2.44 -11.46 -1.28
N SER A 176 2.99 -12.61 -0.92
CA SER A 176 3.24 -12.96 0.48
C SER A 176 4.47 -13.83 0.65
N ASN A 177 5.16 -13.65 1.76
CA ASN A 177 6.28 -14.48 2.18
C ASN A 177 6.16 -14.82 3.67
N LYS A 178 6.47 -16.06 4.05
CA LYS A 178 6.46 -16.47 5.46
C LYS A 178 7.54 -15.71 6.23
N ILE A 179 7.19 -15.19 7.41
CA ILE A 179 8.12 -14.56 8.34
C ILE A 179 8.33 -15.48 9.54
N ILE A 180 9.55 -15.47 10.07
CA ILE A 180 9.90 -16.13 11.33
C ILE A 180 10.58 -15.10 12.22
N CYS A 181 10.15 -14.98 13.47
CA CYS A 181 10.87 -14.19 14.46
C CYS A 181 12.27 -14.78 14.67
N GLN A 182 13.31 -14.00 14.38
CA GLN A 182 14.68 -14.51 14.38
C GLN A 182 15.23 -14.68 15.80
N SER A 183 14.85 -13.79 16.73
CA SER A 183 15.27 -13.87 18.12
C SER A 183 14.66 -15.08 18.82
N ALA A 184 15.52 -15.97 19.31
CA ALA A 184 15.09 -17.15 20.06
C ALA A 184 14.38 -16.77 21.38
N GLU A 185 14.78 -15.66 22.01
CA GLU A 185 14.16 -15.15 23.23
C GLU A 185 12.75 -14.62 22.96
N LEU A 186 12.60 -13.80 21.91
CA LEU A 186 11.30 -13.26 21.54
C LEU A 186 10.34 -14.34 21.03
N ARG A 187 10.84 -15.36 20.31
CA ARG A 187 10.03 -16.51 19.89
C ARG A 187 9.40 -17.24 21.07
N LYS A 188 10.11 -17.40 22.19
CA LYS A 188 9.55 -18.06 23.39
C LYS A 188 8.36 -17.30 23.95
N ILE A 189 8.40 -15.97 23.91
CA ILE A 189 7.32 -15.09 24.36
C ILE A 189 6.17 -15.07 23.35
N LEU A 190 6.51 -15.01 22.05
CA LEU A 190 5.56 -15.02 20.95
C LEU A 190 4.76 -16.33 20.88
N GLY A 191 5.40 -17.45 21.24
CA GLY A 191 4.85 -18.79 21.11
C GLY A 191 4.80 -19.26 19.66
N ASP A 192 4.27 -20.47 19.47
CA ASP A 192 4.21 -21.14 18.16
C ASP A 192 2.78 -21.20 17.58
N GLU A 193 1.80 -20.63 18.27
CA GLU A 193 0.39 -20.72 17.87
C GLU A 193 0.06 -19.81 16.69
N ALA A 194 0.66 -18.63 16.63
CA ALA A 194 0.44 -17.65 15.58
C ALA A 194 1.48 -17.82 14.46
N GLN A 195 1.01 -17.84 13.22
CA GLN A 195 1.84 -17.84 12.02
C GLN A 195 1.84 -16.45 11.39
N PHE A 196 3.02 -16.02 10.93
CA PHE A 196 3.24 -14.68 10.40
C PHE A 196 3.66 -14.71 8.93
N VAL A 197 3.15 -13.75 8.18
CA VAL A 197 3.55 -13.50 6.79
C VAL A 197 3.82 -12.01 6.60
N SER A 198 4.79 -11.68 5.74
CA SER A 198 4.83 -10.39 5.05
C SER A 198 3.84 -10.52 3.91
N ALA A 199 2.88 -9.61 3.80
CA ALA A 199 1.96 -9.60 2.68
C ALA A 199 1.80 -8.20 2.12
N THR A 200 1.87 -8.11 0.79
CA THR A 200 1.50 -6.91 0.04
C THR A 200 0.06 -7.05 -0.41
N TYR A 201 -0.77 -6.08 -0.03
CA TYR A 201 -2.17 -6.01 -0.43
C TYR A 201 -2.42 -4.76 -1.26
N ARG A 202 -3.38 -4.86 -2.19
CA ARG A 202 -4.05 -3.69 -2.75
C ARG A 202 -5.48 -3.56 -2.21
N LEU A 203 -5.87 -2.33 -1.88
CA LEU A 203 -7.22 -1.95 -1.49
C LEU A 203 -7.67 -0.81 -2.41
N ILE A 204 -8.71 -1.00 -3.21
CA ILE A 204 -9.15 0.04 -4.15
C ILE A 204 -10.34 0.79 -3.57
N LYS A 205 -10.30 2.13 -3.65
CA LYS A 205 -11.42 2.99 -3.31
C LYS A 205 -12.46 2.93 -4.42
N SER A 206 -13.57 2.23 -4.14
CA SER A 206 -14.74 2.18 -5.02
C SER A 206 -15.98 2.60 -4.24
N PRO A 207 -16.73 3.62 -4.67
CA PRO A 207 -17.94 4.05 -3.99
C PRO A 207 -19.12 3.09 -4.18
N ARG A 208 -18.98 2.04 -5.00
CA ARG A 208 -20.04 1.09 -5.31
C ARG A 208 -19.59 -0.34 -4.99
N GLN A 209 -20.33 -1.00 -4.11
CA GLN A 209 -20.28 -2.46 -3.98
C GLN A 209 -21.12 -3.07 -5.09
N TYR A 210 -20.46 -3.66 -6.08
CA TYR A 210 -21.13 -4.37 -7.17
C TYR A 210 -21.33 -5.83 -6.77
N ASN A 211 -22.57 -6.18 -6.40
CA ASN A 211 -22.99 -7.57 -6.24
C ASN A 211 -23.76 -7.98 -7.49
N SER A 212 -23.06 -8.51 -8.47
CA SER A 212 -23.61 -8.99 -9.72
C SER A 212 -22.86 -10.24 -10.15
N ASP A 213 -23.58 -11.35 -10.33
CA ASP A 213 -23.05 -12.61 -10.86
C ASP A 213 -22.77 -12.55 -12.38
N VAL A 214 -22.90 -11.38 -13.00
CA VAL A 214 -22.61 -11.19 -14.42
C VAL A 214 -21.10 -11.30 -14.63
N ALA A 215 -20.69 -12.35 -15.33
CA ALA A 215 -19.35 -12.47 -15.86
C ALA A 215 -19.16 -11.48 -17.03
N LEU A 216 -18.12 -10.66 -16.92
CA LEU A 216 -17.67 -9.74 -17.97
C LEU A 216 -16.35 -10.24 -18.57
N GLN A 217 -15.97 -9.70 -19.72
CA GLN A 217 -14.69 -10.02 -20.36
C GLN A 217 -13.73 -8.86 -20.14
N ALA A 218 -12.51 -9.16 -19.71
CA ALA A 218 -11.42 -8.21 -19.66
C ALA A 218 -10.28 -8.70 -20.54
N THR A 219 -9.82 -7.87 -21.47
CA THR A 219 -8.64 -8.15 -22.30
C THR A 219 -7.55 -7.16 -21.94
N TYR A 220 -6.42 -7.67 -21.45
CA TYR A 220 -5.25 -6.84 -21.15
C TYR A 220 -4.51 -6.48 -22.44
N LYS A 221 -4.16 -5.20 -22.60
CA LYS A 221 -3.53 -4.68 -23.82
C LYS A 221 -2.01 -4.88 -23.89
N GLY A 222 -1.35 -5.29 -22.79
CA GLY A 222 0.11 -5.42 -22.76
C GLY A 222 0.85 -4.07 -22.76
N THR A 223 0.19 -3.00 -22.32
CA THR A 223 0.69 -1.62 -22.44
C THR A 223 1.27 -1.06 -21.14
N ILE A 224 1.35 -1.87 -20.09
CA ILE A 224 2.02 -1.50 -18.84
C ILE A 224 3.50 -1.86 -19.00
N PRO A 225 4.44 -0.89 -18.84
CA PRO A 225 5.87 -1.16 -18.92
C PRO A 225 6.30 -2.26 -17.96
N ASP A 226 7.21 -3.13 -18.39
CA ASP A 226 7.73 -4.31 -17.66
C ASP A 226 6.69 -5.41 -17.38
N HIS A 227 5.47 -5.23 -17.88
CA HIS A 227 4.34 -6.15 -17.75
C HIS A 227 3.68 -6.42 -19.11
N GLU A 228 4.45 -6.43 -20.20
CA GLU A 228 3.92 -6.50 -21.56
C GLU A 228 3.22 -7.84 -21.87
N ASN A 229 3.56 -8.91 -21.17
CA ASN A 229 3.01 -10.25 -21.40
C ASN A 229 1.85 -10.62 -20.48
N GLU A 230 1.88 -10.14 -19.22
CA GLU A 230 0.92 -10.49 -18.19
C GLU A 230 0.82 -9.38 -17.15
N PHE A 231 -0.42 -9.01 -16.78
CA PHE A 231 -0.70 -8.19 -15.61
C PHE A 231 -1.26 -9.05 -14.48
N GLY A 232 -0.56 -9.04 -13.34
CA GLY A 232 -1.02 -9.68 -12.10
C GLY A 232 -1.79 -8.70 -11.25
N PHE A 233 -3.12 -8.80 -11.22
CA PHE A 233 -3.93 -7.97 -10.33
C PHE A 233 -3.79 -8.40 -8.86
N ASP A 234 -3.75 -9.71 -8.63
CA ASP A 234 -3.52 -10.36 -7.34
C ASP A 234 -2.97 -11.78 -7.58
N VAL A 235 -2.70 -12.55 -6.51
CA VAL A 235 -2.14 -13.92 -6.62
C VAL A 235 -3.04 -14.92 -7.36
N TYR A 236 -4.34 -14.64 -7.50
CA TYR A 236 -5.34 -15.48 -8.18
C TYR A 236 -5.67 -14.96 -9.59
N THR A 237 -5.48 -13.67 -9.83
CA THR A 237 -5.97 -12.95 -10.99
C THR A 237 -4.83 -12.45 -11.85
N LYS A 238 -4.48 -13.26 -12.85
CA LYS A 238 -3.52 -12.93 -13.90
C LYS A 238 -4.22 -12.73 -15.24
N LEU A 239 -3.93 -11.65 -15.95
CA LEU A 239 -4.50 -11.33 -17.26
C LEU A 239 -3.38 -11.29 -18.30
N LYS A 240 -3.43 -12.20 -19.26
CA LYS A 240 -2.45 -12.27 -20.34
C LYS A 240 -2.79 -11.29 -21.46
N THR A 241 -1.75 -10.78 -22.11
CA THR A 241 -1.90 -9.82 -23.19
C THR A 241 -2.65 -10.40 -24.38
N GLY A 242 -3.68 -9.69 -24.83
CA GLY A 242 -4.49 -10.06 -26.00
C GLY A 242 -5.43 -11.25 -25.79
N GLU A 243 -5.43 -11.88 -24.61
CA GLU A 243 -6.32 -13.00 -24.28
C GLU A 243 -7.51 -12.50 -23.46
N PRO A 244 -8.75 -12.60 -23.99
CA PRO A 244 -9.94 -12.29 -23.21
C PRO A 244 -10.07 -13.23 -22.01
N LYS A 245 -10.28 -12.66 -20.82
CA LYS A 245 -10.50 -13.41 -19.58
C LYS A 245 -11.83 -13.03 -18.97
N SER A 246 -12.59 -14.05 -18.58
CA SER A 246 -13.79 -13.86 -17.77
C SER A 246 -13.40 -13.31 -16.39
N VAL A 247 -14.01 -12.20 -16.00
CA VAL A 247 -13.87 -11.55 -14.69
C VAL A 247 -15.25 -11.28 -14.10
N ASP A 248 -15.35 -11.17 -12.78
CA ASP A 248 -16.60 -10.72 -12.15
C ASP A 248 -16.84 -9.22 -12.38
N ALA A 249 -18.06 -8.78 -12.12
CA ALA A 249 -18.46 -7.40 -12.29
C ALA A 249 -17.68 -6.43 -11.38
N ALA A 250 -17.26 -6.89 -10.20
CA ALA A 250 -16.50 -6.08 -9.26
C ALA A 250 -15.11 -5.75 -9.83
N LEU A 251 -14.34 -6.75 -10.24
CA LEU A 251 -13.03 -6.58 -10.84
C LEU A 251 -13.09 -5.78 -12.13
N ALA A 252 -14.07 -6.04 -13.01
CA ALA A 252 -14.25 -5.26 -14.23
C ALA A 252 -14.43 -3.77 -13.94
N GLU A 253 -15.23 -3.43 -12.92
CA GLU A 253 -15.37 -2.04 -12.52
C GLU A 253 -14.07 -1.48 -11.96
N LEU A 254 -13.37 -2.21 -11.09
CA LEU A 254 -12.09 -1.76 -10.53
C LEU A 254 -11.08 -1.44 -11.64
N LEU A 255 -11.00 -2.28 -12.68
CA LEU A 255 -10.18 -2.02 -13.86
C LEU A 255 -10.66 -0.77 -14.61
N ARG A 256 -11.97 -0.53 -14.70
CA ARG A 256 -12.58 0.63 -15.39
C ARG A 256 -12.37 1.96 -14.68
N VAL A 257 -12.50 2.00 -13.35
CA VAL A 257 -12.46 3.27 -12.59
C VAL A 257 -11.06 3.65 -12.16
N SER A 258 -10.15 2.69 -12.07
CA SER A 258 -8.77 2.94 -11.67
C SER A 258 -7.90 3.42 -12.84
N ARG A 259 -6.65 3.76 -12.51
CA ARG A 259 -5.61 4.10 -13.50
C ARG A 259 -5.32 2.99 -14.50
N TYR A 260 -5.77 1.76 -14.25
CA TYR A 260 -5.61 0.64 -15.17
C TYR A 260 -6.50 0.73 -16.40
N SER A 261 -7.55 1.55 -16.39
CA SER A 261 -8.60 1.61 -17.42
C SER A 261 -8.10 1.68 -18.86
N LYS A 262 -7.08 2.50 -19.14
CA LYS A 262 -6.50 2.62 -20.49
C LYS A 262 -5.78 1.36 -20.99
N HIS A 263 -5.47 0.43 -20.08
CA HIS A 263 -4.74 -0.80 -20.35
C HIS A 263 -5.64 -2.03 -20.56
N PHE A 264 -6.96 -1.88 -20.46
CA PHE A 264 -7.92 -2.97 -20.63
C PHE A 264 -8.99 -2.62 -21.67
N ASP A 265 -9.48 -3.64 -22.36
CA ASP A 265 -10.78 -3.62 -23.04
C ASP A 265 -11.77 -4.42 -22.19
N LEU A 266 -12.89 -3.80 -21.81
CA LEU A 266 -13.90 -4.31 -20.88
C LEU A 266 -15.30 -4.30 -21.51
#